data_AF-A0A7R7XJ01-F1
#
_entry.id   AF-A0A7R7XJ01-F1
#
_cell.length_a   1.000
_cell.length_b   1.000
_cell.length_c   1.000
_cell.angle_alpha   90.00
_cell.angle_beta   90.00
_cell.angle_gamma   90.00
#
_symmetry.space_group_name_H-M   'P 1'
#
loop_
_entity.id
_entity.type
_entity.pdbx_description
1 polymer ?
#
loop_
_entity_poly.entity_id
_entity_poly.type
_entity_poly.pdbx_seq_one_letter_code
_entity_poly.pdbx_strand_id
1 'polypeptide(L)'
;MRPKLPSRTICILTVIFLISIYALMNARPKPDPIMSGDEVGECLNCVHYLARVDDRVQKFNNSQGNPQLFQYALQVSCRGPMYRTGHCVKFMREFRKDVARYMHAEDPYEACVSIASCR
;
A
#
# COMPACT_ATOMS: atom_id res chain seq x y z
N MET A 1 43.81 7.16 33.16
CA MET A 1 44.74 7.37 32.03
C MET A 1 43.93 7.83 30.82
N ARG A 2 44.14 9.04 30.28
CA ARG A 2 43.45 9.51 29.07
C ARG A 2 44.24 9.03 27.83
N PRO A 3 43.66 8.21 26.94
CA PRO A 3 44.34 7.85 25.71
C PRO A 3 44.47 9.10 24.84
N LYS A 4 45.71 9.57 24.61
CA LYS A 4 46.00 10.58 23.59
C LYS A 4 46.00 9.86 22.25
N LEU A 5 44.87 9.91 21.53
CA LEU A 5 44.84 9.38 20.17
C LEU A 5 45.85 10.14 19.31
N PRO A 6 46.69 9.45 18.52
CA PRO A 6 47.63 10.10 17.62
C PRO A 6 46.86 11.00 16.65
N SER A 7 47.35 12.21 16.41
CA SER A 7 46.73 13.21 15.53
C SER A 7 46.37 12.66 14.14
N ARG A 8 47.17 11.74 13.61
CA ARG A 8 46.90 11.02 12.35
C ARG A 8 45.59 10.21 12.38
N THR A 9 45.29 9.58 13.50
CA THR A 9 44.05 8.79 13.69
C THR A 9 42.83 9.68 13.68
N ILE A 10 42.93 10.88 14.26
CA ILE A 10 41.85 11.86 14.27
C ILE A 10 41.56 12.34 12.85
N CYS A 11 42.59 12.65 12.06
CA CYS A 11 42.42 13.04 10.65
C CYS A 11 41.81 11.92 9.79
N ILE A 12 42.19 10.67 9.99
CA ILE A 12 41.62 9.56 9.23
C ILE A 12 40.14 9.38 9.56
N LEU A 13 39.77 9.45 10.85
CA LEU A 13 38.39 9.32 11.28
C LEU A 13 37.51 10.46 10.76
N THR A 14 38.01 11.70 10.74
CA THR A 14 37.24 12.83 10.19
C THR A 14 37.02 12.68 8.69
N VAL A 15 38.01 12.22 7.93
CA VAL A 15 37.87 11.99 6.48
C VAL A 15 36.85 10.89 6.20
N ILE A 16 36.92 9.77 6.93
CA ILE A 16 35.94 8.67 6.79
C ILE A 16 34.53 9.17 7.11
N PHE A 17 34.38 9.95 8.19
CA PHE A 17 33.09 10.49 8.59
C PHE A 17 32.49 11.41 7.53
N LEU A 18 33.30 12.30 6.93
CA LEU A 18 32.86 13.17 5.84
C LEU A 18 32.45 12.39 4.59
N ILE A 19 33.19 11.34 4.23
CA ILE A 19 32.85 10.46 3.09
C ILE A 19 31.52 9.74 3.36
N SER A 20 31.29 9.24 4.58
CA SER A 20 30.04 8.57 4.93
C SER A 20 28.84 9.51 4.92
N ILE A 21 29.00 10.76 5.38
CA ILE A 21 27.93 11.77 5.28
C ILE A 21 27.66 12.10 3.81
N TYR A 22 28.70 12.30 3.02
CA TYR A 22 28.54 12.58 1.59
C TYR A 22 27.85 11.43 0.85
N ALA A 23 28.19 10.18 1.16
CA ALA A 23 27.53 9.01 0.61
C ALA A 23 26.06 8.92 1.05
N LEU A 24 25.74 9.22 2.30
CA LEU A 24 24.36 9.21 2.81
C LEU A 24 23.51 10.32 2.17
N MET A 25 24.06 11.52 2.00
CA MET A 25 23.39 12.65 1.36
C MET A 25 23.14 12.39 -0.15
N ASN A 26 24.01 11.62 -0.80
CA ASN A 26 23.89 11.25 -2.21
C ASN A 26 23.24 9.89 -2.44
N ALA A 27 22.95 9.15 -1.37
CA ALA A 27 22.07 8.00 -1.41
C ALA A 27 20.66 8.53 -1.68
N ARG A 28 20.36 8.80 -2.95
CA ARG A 28 18.98 9.04 -3.35
C ARG A 28 18.18 7.81 -2.94
N PRO A 29 17.03 7.96 -2.27
CA PRO A 29 16.05 6.89 -2.23
C PRO A 29 15.89 6.40 -3.67
N LYS A 30 16.02 5.08 -3.90
CA LYS A 30 15.62 4.52 -5.20
C LYS A 30 14.23 5.09 -5.46
N PRO A 31 13.99 5.78 -6.58
CA PRO A 31 12.64 6.16 -6.93
C PRO A 31 11.84 4.87 -6.92
N ASP A 32 10.74 4.84 -6.15
CA ASP A 32 9.75 3.80 -6.34
C ASP A 32 9.45 3.73 -7.84
N PRO A 33 9.31 2.54 -8.42
CA PRO A 33 9.08 2.42 -9.85
C PRO A 33 7.88 3.29 -10.21
N ILE A 34 8.12 4.35 -10.99
CA ILE A 34 7.08 5.30 -11.38
C ILE A 34 5.99 4.48 -12.06
N MET A 35 4.85 4.31 -11.38
CA MET A 35 3.71 3.59 -11.96
C MET A 35 3.34 4.28 -13.26
N SER A 36 3.13 3.47 -14.30
CA SER A 36 2.54 3.95 -15.54
C SER A 36 1.16 4.56 -15.28
N GLY A 37 0.69 5.46 -16.15
CA GLY A 37 -0.64 6.08 -15.98
C GLY A 37 -1.77 5.06 -15.85
N ASP A 38 -1.65 3.93 -16.53
CA ASP A 38 -2.60 2.81 -16.45
C ASP A 38 -2.56 2.11 -15.09
N GLU A 39 -1.36 1.88 -14.55
CA GLU A 39 -1.17 1.32 -13.21
C GLU A 39 -1.75 2.26 -12.13
N VAL A 40 -1.53 3.57 -12.24
CA VAL A 40 -2.11 4.56 -11.31
C VAL A 40 -3.64 4.52 -11.38
N GLY A 41 -4.21 4.46 -12.58
CA GLY A 41 -5.65 4.35 -12.78
C GLY A 41 -6.22 3.06 -12.19
N GLU A 42 -5.52 1.93 -12.35
CA GLU A 42 -5.92 0.65 -11.78
C GLU A 42 -5.92 0.67 -10.24
N CYS A 43 -4.86 1.20 -9.63
CA CYS A 43 -4.77 1.34 -8.18
C CYS A 43 -5.88 2.23 -7.62
N LEU A 44 -6.09 3.40 -8.24
CA LEU A 44 -7.15 4.33 -7.84
C LEU A 44 -8.54 3.67 -7.94
N ASN A 45 -8.79 2.91 -9.02
CA ASN A 45 -10.03 2.18 -9.18
C ASN A 45 -10.23 1.11 -8.09
N CYS A 46 -9.16 0.42 -7.68
CA CYS A 46 -9.22 -0.58 -6.62
C CYS A 46 -9.53 0.06 -5.26
N VAL A 47 -8.79 1.10 -4.88
CA VAL A 47 -8.97 1.82 -3.61
C VAL A 47 -10.38 2.40 -3.54
N HIS A 48 -10.85 3.03 -4.61
CA HIS A 48 -12.20 3.57 -4.68
C HIS A 48 -13.27 2.46 -4.61
N TYR A 49 -13.02 1.28 -5.19
CA TYR A 49 -13.94 0.15 -5.09
C TYR A 49 -14.06 -0.34 -3.64
N LEU A 50 -12.95 -0.51 -2.93
CA LEU A 50 -12.94 -0.92 -1.52
C LEU A 50 -13.58 0.12 -0.61
N ALA A 51 -13.34 1.41 -0.83
CA ALA A 51 -14.01 2.46 -0.07
C ALA A 51 -15.54 2.36 -0.17
N ARG A 52 -16.09 2.06 -1.37
CA ARG A 52 -17.53 1.80 -1.53
C ARG A 52 -18.00 0.53 -0.83
N VAL A 53 -17.16 -0.49 -0.73
CA VAL A 53 -17.49 -1.73 -0.01
C VAL A 53 -17.56 -1.43 1.49
N ASP A 54 -16.59 -0.71 2.03
CA ASP A 54 -16.55 -0.31 3.43
C ASP A 54 -17.74 0.58 3.79
N ASP A 55 -18.06 1.61 3.00
CA ASP A 55 -19.26 2.44 3.14
C ASP A 55 -20.56 1.60 3.25
N ARG A 56 -20.61 0.44 2.58
CA ARG A 56 -21.77 -0.45 2.65
C ARG A 56 -21.74 -1.30 3.89
N VAL A 57 -20.58 -1.83 4.29
CA VAL A 57 -20.44 -2.62 5.53
C VAL A 57 -20.77 -1.76 6.74
N GLN A 58 -20.23 -0.54 6.80
CA GLN A 58 -20.47 0.40 7.90
C GLN A 58 -21.95 0.77 8.07
N LYS A 59 -22.77 0.75 7.01
CA LYS A 59 -24.22 1.00 7.11
C LYS A 59 -24.98 -0.07 7.90
N PHE A 60 -24.41 -1.26 8.05
CA PHE A 60 -24.98 -2.33 8.88
C PHE A 60 -24.23 -2.34 10.22
N ASN A 61 -24.63 -1.43 11.11
CA ASN A 61 -24.08 -1.28 12.46
C ASN A 61 -23.79 -2.63 13.14
N ASN A 62 -22.61 -2.77 13.75
CA ASN A 62 -22.12 -3.97 14.46
C ASN A 62 -21.98 -5.25 13.62
N SER A 63 -21.97 -5.16 12.29
CA SER A 63 -21.76 -6.31 11.41
C SER A 63 -20.37 -6.35 10.77
N GLN A 64 -19.43 -5.51 11.24
CA GLN A 64 -18.02 -5.62 10.89
C GLN A 64 -17.52 -7.03 11.25
N GLY A 65 -16.84 -7.68 10.30
CA GLY A 65 -16.40 -9.07 10.43
C GLY A 65 -17.45 -10.12 10.04
N ASN A 66 -18.64 -9.75 9.57
CA ASN A 66 -19.58 -10.71 8.99
C ASN A 66 -19.18 -11.07 7.53
N PRO A 67 -18.75 -12.32 7.25
CA PRO A 67 -18.29 -12.72 5.92
C PRO A 67 -19.37 -12.59 4.84
N GLN A 68 -20.62 -12.86 5.19
CA GLN A 68 -21.76 -12.81 4.27
C GLN A 68 -22.08 -11.37 3.88
N LEU A 69 -22.02 -10.46 4.87
CA LEU A 69 -22.18 -9.05 4.62
C LEU A 69 -21.07 -8.50 3.72
N PHE A 70 -19.82 -8.88 3.97
CA PHE A 70 -18.71 -8.46 3.12
C PHE A 70 -18.86 -8.97 1.67
N GLN A 71 -19.20 -10.25 1.49
CA GLN A 71 -19.45 -10.83 0.16
C GLN A 71 -20.60 -10.14 -0.59
N TYR A 72 -21.67 -9.79 0.13
CA TYR A 72 -22.77 -8.99 -0.38
C TYR A 72 -22.29 -7.60 -0.79
N ALA A 73 -21.56 -6.90 0.10
CA ALA A 73 -21.04 -5.56 -0.14
C ALA A 73 -20.12 -5.52 -1.37
N LEU A 74 -19.22 -6.49 -1.53
CA LEU A 74 -18.41 -6.67 -2.74
C LEU A 74 -19.29 -6.72 -4.01
N GLN A 75 -20.36 -7.52 -3.98
CA GLN A 75 -21.25 -7.68 -5.13
C GLN A 75 -21.98 -6.40 -5.49
N VAL A 76 -22.64 -5.78 -4.51
CA VAL A 76 -23.49 -4.61 -4.78
C VAL A 76 -22.70 -3.32 -5.00
N SER A 77 -21.43 -3.28 -4.58
CA SER A 77 -20.52 -2.17 -4.91
C SER A 77 -20.03 -2.22 -6.35
N CYS A 78 -20.04 -3.39 -7.00
CA CYS A 78 -19.67 -3.53 -8.41
C CYS A 78 -20.83 -3.12 -9.33
N ARG A 79 -20.96 -1.81 -9.58
CA ARG A 79 -22.03 -1.22 -10.41
C ARG A 79 -21.57 0.05 -11.12
N GLY A 80 -22.38 0.52 -12.07
CA GLY A 80 -22.15 1.80 -12.75
C GLY A 80 -20.90 1.79 -13.64
N PRO A 81 -20.12 2.90 -13.69
CA PRO A 81 -18.96 3.02 -14.57
C PRO A 81 -17.89 1.94 -14.33
N MET A 82 -17.59 1.59 -13.07
CA MET A 82 -16.61 0.56 -12.74
C MET A 82 -17.00 -0.85 -13.19
N TYR A 83 -18.30 -1.10 -13.33
CA TYR A 83 -18.81 -2.35 -13.91
C TYR A 83 -18.65 -2.35 -15.43
N ARG A 84 -18.95 -1.22 -16.09
CA ARG A 84 -18.80 -1.08 -17.55
C ARG A 84 -17.35 -1.23 -18.01
N THR A 85 -16.39 -0.76 -17.22
CA THR A 85 -14.96 -0.91 -17.50
C THR A 85 -14.39 -2.27 -17.09
N GLY A 86 -15.17 -3.13 -16.43
CA GLY A 86 -14.74 -4.47 -15.99
C GLY A 86 -13.84 -4.49 -14.75
N HIS A 87 -13.30 -3.34 -14.31
CA HIS A 87 -12.38 -3.28 -13.16
C HIS A 87 -12.99 -3.82 -11.87
N CYS A 88 -14.24 -3.46 -11.54
CA CYS A 88 -14.82 -3.96 -10.28
C CYS A 88 -15.05 -5.47 -10.29
N VAL A 89 -15.28 -6.10 -11.45
CA VAL A 89 -15.45 -7.56 -11.55
C VAL A 89 -14.12 -8.25 -11.23
N LYS A 90 -13.00 -7.69 -11.71
CA LYS A 90 -11.65 -8.15 -11.35
C LYS A 90 -11.45 -8.09 -9.84
N PHE A 91 -11.61 -6.91 -9.24
CA PHE A 91 -11.38 -6.72 -7.80
C PHE A 91 -12.32 -7.57 -6.93
N MET A 92 -13.61 -7.62 -7.28
CA MET A 92 -14.60 -8.45 -6.59
C MET A 92 -14.18 -9.92 -6.56
N ARG A 93 -13.68 -10.45 -7.68
CA ARG A 93 -13.20 -11.85 -7.75
C ARG A 93 -11.98 -12.05 -6.86
N GLU A 94 -11.02 -11.14 -6.89
CA GLU A 94 -9.80 -11.24 -6.06
C GLU A 94 -10.13 -11.20 -4.56
N PHE A 95 -10.93 -10.22 -4.12
CA PHE A 95 -11.30 -10.11 -2.70
C PHE A 95 -12.23 -11.24 -2.21
N ARG A 96 -12.95 -11.92 -3.11
CA ARG A 96 -13.73 -13.12 -2.77
C ARG A 96 -12.89 -14.36 -2.51
N LYS A 97 -11.64 -14.42 -3.00
CA LYS A 97 -10.77 -15.59 -2.79
C LYS A 97 -10.42 -15.78 -1.32
N ASP A 98 -10.31 -14.69 -0.57
CA ASP A 98 -9.97 -14.71 0.86
C ASP A 98 -10.77 -13.66 1.63
N VAL A 99 -12.07 -13.92 1.76
CA VAL A 99 -13.00 -13.03 2.49
C VAL A 99 -12.54 -12.81 3.94
N ALA A 100 -12.01 -13.83 4.59
CA ALA A 100 -11.61 -13.76 5.99
C ALA A 100 -10.48 -12.75 6.21
N ARG A 101 -9.51 -12.72 5.29
CA ARG A 101 -8.43 -11.73 5.28
C ARG A 101 -8.94 -10.33 4.97
N TYR A 102 -9.73 -10.17 3.91
CA TYR A 102 -10.04 -8.84 3.39
C TYR A 102 -11.17 -8.11 4.12
N MET A 103 -12.07 -8.82 4.81
CA MET A 103 -13.10 -8.16 5.61
C MET A 103 -12.57 -7.43 6.85
N HIS A 104 -11.31 -7.70 7.23
CA HIS A 104 -10.60 -7.06 8.33
C HIS A 104 -9.50 -6.11 7.85
N ALA A 105 -9.42 -5.83 6.54
CA ALA A 105 -8.42 -4.89 6.04
C ALA A 105 -8.76 -3.47 6.50
N GLU A 106 -7.93 -2.90 7.35
CA GLU A 106 -8.08 -1.53 7.85
C GLU A 106 -7.72 -0.49 6.78
N ASP A 107 -6.74 -0.80 5.93
CA ASP A 107 -6.30 0.06 4.84
C ASP A 107 -6.69 -0.51 3.46
N PRO A 108 -7.59 0.18 2.72
CA PRO A 108 -7.90 -0.15 1.33
C PRO A 108 -6.68 -0.20 0.41
N TYR A 109 -5.66 0.64 0.65
CA TYR A 109 -4.44 0.65 -0.15
C TYR A 109 -3.67 -0.66 -0.01
N GLU A 110 -3.40 -1.11 1.22
CA GLU A 110 -2.69 -2.37 1.49
C GLU A 110 -3.44 -3.58 0.91
N ALA A 111 -4.77 -3.58 1.02
CA ALA A 111 -5.59 -4.62 0.40
C ALA A 111 -5.43 -4.64 -1.13
N CYS A 112 -5.38 -3.47 -1.78
CA CYS A 112 -5.13 -3.35 -3.22
C CYS A 112 -3.71 -3.71 -3.63
N VAL A 113 -2.69 -3.48 -2.79
CA VAL A 113 -1.33 -3.98 -3.00
C VAL A 113 -1.32 -5.51 -2.97
N SER A 114 -2.04 -6.13 -2.04
CA SER A 114 -2.05 -7.60 -1.89
C SER A 114 -2.62 -8.37 -3.10
N ILE A 115 -3.42 -7.71 -3.93
CA ILE A 115 -3.98 -8.25 -5.18
C ILE A 115 -3.29 -7.66 -6.43
N ALA A 116 -2.11 -7.08 -6.25
CA ALA A 116 -1.28 -6.46 -7.29
C ALA A 116 -2.00 -5.40 -8.14
N SER A 117 -2.95 -4.67 -7.55
CA SER A 117 -3.60 -3.52 -8.18
C SER A 117 -2.92 -2.19 -7.84
N CYS A 118 -2.21 -2.14 -6.71
CA CYS A 118 -1.29 -1.06 -6.31
C CYS A 118 0.13 -1.63 -6.13
N ARG A 119 1.16 -0.77 -6.10
CA ARG A 119 2.56 -1.14 -5.84
C ARG A 119 3.20 -0.22 -4.82
#